data_AF-A0A7Y4LY26-F1
#
_entry.id   AF-A0A7Y4LY26-F1
#
_cell.length_a   1.000
_cell.length_b   1.000
_cell.length_c   1.000
_cell.angle_alpha   90.00
_cell.angle_beta   90.00
_cell.angle_gamma   90.00
#
_symmetry.space_group_name_H-M   'P 1'
#
loop_
_entity.id
_entity.type
_entity.pdbx_description
1 polymer ?
#
loop_
_entity_poly.entity_id
_entity_poly.type
_entity_poly.pdbx_seq_one_letter_code
_entity_poly.pdbx_strand_id
1 'polypeptide(L)' 'MKETKFFRKQADKAERMARSASDVEIAQNFLNMARGYRAQAEVLKAKKKAEKKRR' A
#
# COMPACT_ATOMS: atom_id res chain seq x y z
N MET A 1 -3.93 -14.32 6.16
CA MET A 1 -3.59 -12.91 6.49
C MET A 1 -4.74 -11.99 6.11
N LYS A 2 -5.04 -10.92 6.86
CA LYS A 2 -6.03 -9.90 6.43
C LYS A 2 -5.46 -9.13 5.22
N GLU A 3 -6.13 -9.12 4.08
CA GLU A 3 -5.64 -8.52 2.82
C GLU A 3 -5.20 -7.05 2.97
N THR A 4 -5.92 -6.26 3.78
CA THR A 4 -5.52 -4.88 4.10
C THR A 4 -4.13 -4.81 4.74
N LYS A 5 -3.76 -5.78 5.61
CA LYS A 5 -2.42 -5.87 6.20
C LYS A 5 -1.37 -6.29 5.17
N PHE A 6 -1.74 -7.12 4.19
CA PHE A 6 -0.84 -7.52 3.10
C PHE A 6 -0.42 -6.30 2.26
N PHE A 7 -1.39 -5.51 1.80
CA PHE A 7 -1.10 -4.31 1.02
C PHE A 7 -0.33 -3.24 1.81
N ARG A 8 -0.62 -3.06 3.11
CA ARG A 8 0.18 -2.18 3.96
C ARG A 8 1.64 -2.64 4.06
N LYS A 9 1.89 -3.94 4.26
CA LYS A 9 3.26 -4.48 4.26
C LYS A 9 3.98 -4.29 2.93
N GLN A 10 3.29 -4.42 1.80
CA GLN A 10 3.88 -4.17 0.49
C GLN A 10 4.22 -2.68 0.30
N ALA A 11 3.36 -1.77 0.79
CA ALA A 11 3.67 -0.34 0.81
C ALA A 11 4.92 -0.04 1.65
N ASP A 12 5.00 -0.57 2.87
CA ASP A 12 6.16 -0.36 3.75
C ASP A 12 7.46 -0.98 3.20
N LYS A 13 7.34 -2.07 2.42
CA LYS A 13 8.48 -2.65 1.70
C LYS A 13 8.92 -1.72 0.58
N ALA A 14 7.99 -1.25 -0.25
CA ALA A 14 8.29 -0.34 -1.35
C ALA A 14 8.91 0.99 -0.85
N GLU A 15 8.42 1.56 0.25
CA GLU A 15 9.06 2.75 0.85
C GLU A 15 10.48 2.49 1.35
N ARG A 16 10.75 1.31 1.92
CA ARG A 16 12.11 0.93 2.31
C ARG A 16 13.02 0.81 1.09
N MET A 17 12.55 0.19 0.01
CA MET A 17 13.30 0.10 -1.24
C MET A 17 13.57 1.49 -1.83
N ALA A 18 12.59 2.39 -1.80
CA ALA A 18 12.77 3.78 -2.26
C ALA A 18 13.85 4.51 -1.46
N ARG A 19 13.88 4.35 -0.13
CA ARG A 19 14.87 4.99 0.74
C ARG A 19 16.28 4.45 0.53
N SER A 20 16.42 3.18 0.13
CA SER A 20 17.72 2.56 -0.15
C SER A 20 18.19 2.73 -1.59
N ALA A 21 17.34 3.22 -2.49
CA ALA A 21 17.69 3.41 -3.89
C ALA A 21 18.55 4.67 -4.06
N SER A 22 19.73 4.52 -4.65
CA SER A 22 20.61 5.64 -5.03
C SER A 22 20.16 6.36 -6.28
N ASP A 23 19.44 5.64 -7.16
CA ASP A 23 18.87 6.17 -8.39
C ASP A 23 17.51 6.82 -8.11
N VAL A 24 17.35 8.07 -8.55
CA VAL A 24 16.15 8.88 -8.29
C VAL A 24 14.92 8.35 -9.02
N GLU A 25 15.08 7.84 -10.25
CA GLU A 25 13.96 7.28 -11.00
C GLU A 25 13.49 5.97 -10.37
N ILE A 26 14.43 5.12 -9.95
CA ILE A 26 14.13 3.88 -9.24
C ILE A 26 13.44 4.18 -7.89
N ALA A 27 13.96 5.15 -7.13
CA ALA A 27 13.36 5.58 -5.88
C ALA A 27 11.92 6.08 -6.09
N GLN A 28 11.69 6.90 -7.12
CA GLN A 28 10.38 7.44 -7.46
C GLN A 28 9.41 6.33 -7.90
N ASN A 29 9.88 5.34 -8.66
CA ASN A 29 9.08 4.18 -9.04
C ASN A 29 8.61 3.39 -7.82
N PHE A 30 9.50 3.15 -6.84
CA PHE A 30 9.11 2.49 -5.59
C PHE A 30 8.13 3.32 -4.76
N LEU A 31 8.28 4.65 -4.71
CA LEU A 31 7.30 5.53 -4.06
C LEU A 31 5.92 5.46 -4.73
N ASN A 32 5.87 5.38 -6.06
CA ASN A 32 4.62 5.22 -6.80
C ASN A 32 3.94 3.88 -6.46
N MET A 33 4.72 2.79 -6.39
CA MET A 33 4.20 1.49 -5.94
C MET A 33 3.66 1.55 -4.50
N ALA A 34 4.39 2.19 -3.59
CA ALA A 34 3.96 2.35 -2.20
C ALA A 34 2.60 3.08 -2.09
N ARG A 35 2.43 4.16 -2.87
CA ARG A 35 1.16 4.89 -2.96
C ARG A 35 0.04 4.00 -3.49
N GLY A 36 0.30 3.24 -4.56
CA GLY A 36 -0.66 2.29 -5.11
C GLY A 36 -1.14 1.24 -4.10
N TYR A 37 -0.21 0.65 -3.34
CA TYR A 37 -0.56 -0.32 -2.31
C TYR A 37 -1.34 0.29 -1.14
N ARG A 38 -1.03 1.53 -0.72
CA ARG A 38 -1.82 2.24 0.29
C ARG A 38 -3.25 2.50 -0.18
N ALA A 39 -3.42 2.93 -1.43
CA ALA A 39 -4.75 3.13 -2.00
C ALA A 39 -5.58 1.83 -1.99
N GLN A 40 -4.99 0.70 -2.41
CA GLN A 40 -5.67 -0.60 -2.37
C GLN A 40 -6.04 -1.03 -0.94
N ALA A 41 -5.16 -0.80 0.03
CA ALA A 41 -5.44 -1.10 1.43
C ALA A 41 -6.64 -0.28 1.96
N GLU A 42 -6.72 1.01 1.64
CA GLU A 42 -7.81 1.86 2.10
C GLU A 42 -9.13 1.55 1.38
N VAL A 43 -9.11 1.21 0.08
CA VAL A 43 -10.31 0.73 -0.64
C VAL A 43 -10.87 -0.53 0.02
N LEU A 44 -10.01 -1.51 0.33
CA LEU A 44 -10.45 -2.75 1.00
C LEU A 44 -11.01 -2.49 2.40
N LYS A 45 -10.39 -1.58 3.15
CA LYS A 45 -10.86 -1.18 4.47
C LYS A 45 -12.22 -0.48 4.39
N ALA A 46 -12.41 0.40 3.40
CA ALA A 46 -13.68 1.08 3.16
C ALA A 46 -14.78 0.09 2.77
N LYS A 47 -14.50 -0.86 1.85
CA LYS A 47 -15.42 -1.93 1.48
C LYS A 47 -15.87 -2.77 2.69
N LYS A 48 -14.91 -3.19 3.53
CA LYS A 48 -15.23 -3.96 4.76
C LYS A 48 -16.07 -3.17 5.76
N LYS A 49 -15.85 -1.85 5.89
CA LYS A 49 -16.70 -0.97 6.72
C LYS A 49 -18.12 -0.85 6.15
N ALA A 50 -18.26 -0.69 4.84
CA ALA A 50 -19.55 -0.59 4.16
C ALA A 50 -20.37 -1.89 4.30
N GLU A 51 -19.72 -3.04 4.16
CA GLU A 51 -20.34 -4.36 4.37
C GLU A 51 -20.84 -4.51 5.82
N LYS A 52 -20.02 -4.12 6.81
CA LYS A 52 -20.43 -4.15 8.23
C LYS A 52 -21.63 -3.24 8.52
N LYS A 53 -21.77 -2.10 7.83
CA LYS A 53 -22.91 -1.18 8.01
C LYS A 53 -24.21 -1.71 7.37
N ARG A 54 -24.11 -2.59 6.37
CA ARG A 54 -25.28 -3.24 5.73
C ARG A 54 -25.78 -4.48 6.47
N ARG A 55 -24.97 -5.03 7.38
CA ARG A 55 -25.34 -6.12 8.28
C ARG A 55 -25.93 -5.57 9.58
#